data_AF-A0A956H5Y2-F1
#
_entry.id   AF-A0A956H5Y2-F1
#
_cell.length_a   1.000
_cell.length_b   1.000
_cell.length_c   1.000
_cell.angle_alpha   90.00
_cell.angle_beta   90.00
_cell.angle_gamma   90.00
#
_symmetry.space_group_name_H-M   'P 1'
#
loop_
_entity.id
_entity.type
_entity.pdbx_description
1 polymer ?
#
loop_
_entity_poly.entity_id
_entity_poly.type
_entity_poly.pdbx_seq_one_letter_code
_entity_poly.pdbx_strand_id
1 'polypeptide(L)'
;SRPGLAEVADDGTQCCGDSSDLVAAGPISYNAAFTEDAETMGNTINGTEDVCISDLICDYLPNPGAAIPGTLGDLAGETVTGTWQVCMGDSAGSIIGTLVGAGLSIVATP
;
A
#
# COMPACT_ATOMS: atom_id res chain seq x y z
N SER A 1 -1.48 -9.09 3.47
CA SER A 1 -1.15 -9.19 4.92
C SER A 1 -0.77 -7.81 5.40
N ARG A 2 -0.27 -7.64 6.64
CA ARG A 2 0.37 -6.37 7.02
C ARG A 2 1.84 -6.39 6.56
N PRO A 3 2.44 -5.23 6.24
CA PRO A 3 3.83 -5.15 5.81
C PRO A 3 4.78 -5.95 6.71
N GLY A 4 5.78 -6.58 6.10
CA GLY A 4 6.82 -7.33 6.82
C GLY A 4 6.45 -8.78 7.15
N LEU A 5 5.23 -9.23 6.79
CA LEU A 5 4.86 -10.63 6.85
C LEU A 5 4.83 -11.25 5.46
N ALA A 6 5.73 -12.21 5.24
CA ALA A 6 5.68 -13.11 4.09
C ALA A 6 4.42 -13.99 4.15
N GLU A 7 3.38 -13.56 3.46
CA GLU A 7 2.08 -14.19 3.44
C GLU A 7 1.96 -15.35 2.45
N VAL A 8 1.12 -16.33 2.79
CA VAL A 8 0.79 -17.45 1.87
C VAL A 8 -0.38 -17.14 0.93
N ALA A 9 -1.22 -16.17 1.29
CA ALA A 9 -2.37 -15.70 0.51
C ALA A 9 -2.74 -14.25 0.90
N ASP A 10 -3.11 -13.44 -0.09
CA ASP A 10 -3.65 -12.10 0.10
C ASP A 10 -5.17 -12.15 0.37
N ASP A 11 -5.54 -12.57 1.59
CA ASP A 11 -6.94 -12.77 2.00
C ASP A 11 -7.32 -12.04 3.30
N GLY A 12 -6.39 -11.25 3.85
CA GLY A 12 -6.58 -10.51 5.09
C GLY A 12 -6.75 -11.38 6.35
N THR A 13 -6.52 -12.71 6.29
CA THR A 13 -6.74 -13.61 7.43
C THR A 13 -5.51 -13.76 8.34
N GLN A 14 -4.34 -13.37 7.84
CA GLN A 14 -3.08 -13.56 8.55
C GLN A 14 -2.80 -12.44 9.56
N CYS A 15 -2.17 -12.82 10.68
CA CYS A 15 -2.20 -12.02 11.90
C CYS A 15 -1.14 -10.94 12.03
N CYS A 16 -0.05 -11.02 11.28
CA CYS A 16 1.21 -10.51 11.80
C CYS A 16 1.89 -9.62 10.74
N GLY A 17 2.79 -8.75 11.17
CA GLY A 17 3.36 -7.68 10.36
C GLY A 17 3.42 -6.37 11.16
N ASP A 18 3.87 -5.31 10.50
CA ASP A 18 3.98 -3.97 11.08
C ASP A 18 2.60 -3.44 11.51
N SER A 19 2.57 -2.64 12.57
CA SER A 19 1.33 -2.07 13.13
C SER A 19 1.35 -0.55 13.19
N SER A 20 2.36 0.09 12.59
CA SER A 20 2.45 1.54 12.50
C SER A 20 1.23 2.08 11.75
N ASP A 21 0.75 3.23 12.21
CA ASP A 21 -0.50 3.80 11.73
C ASP A 21 -0.30 4.59 10.44
N LEU A 22 -1.34 4.62 9.60
CA LEU A 22 -1.45 5.55 8.47
C LEU A 22 -2.35 6.71 8.89
N VAL A 23 -1.84 7.94 8.79
CA VAL A 23 -2.57 9.15 9.19
C VAL A 23 -2.70 10.13 8.03
N ALA A 24 -3.83 10.84 7.97
CA ALA A 24 -4.11 11.79 6.88
C ALA A 24 -3.12 12.96 6.78
N ALA A 25 -2.37 13.25 7.85
CA ALA A 25 -1.31 14.26 7.84
C ALA A 25 -0.07 13.82 7.05
N GLY A 26 0.13 12.51 6.86
CA GLY A 26 1.24 11.90 6.11
C GLY A 26 0.71 10.94 5.05
N PRO A 27 0.10 11.46 3.96
CA PRO A 27 -0.42 10.59 2.91
C PRO A 27 0.71 9.83 2.22
N ILE A 28 0.49 8.54 1.97
CA ILE A 28 1.42 7.68 1.23
C ILE A 28 1.11 7.65 -0.27
N SER A 29 2.14 7.42 -1.08
CA SER A 29 2.04 7.28 -2.53
C SER A 29 2.66 5.96 -3.00
N TYR A 30 2.08 5.40 -4.05
CA TYR A 30 2.57 4.19 -4.70
C TYR A 30 2.97 4.47 -6.14
N ASN A 31 4.18 4.09 -6.54
CA ASN A 31 4.67 4.24 -7.90
C ASN A 31 5.76 3.20 -8.22
N ALA A 32 5.74 2.63 -9.42
CA ALA A 32 6.75 1.67 -9.88
C ALA A 32 8.18 2.26 -10.00
N ALA A 33 8.32 3.59 -9.97
CA ALA A 33 9.60 4.28 -9.99
C ALA A 33 10.21 4.53 -8.60
N PHE A 34 9.47 4.25 -7.52
CA PHE A 34 9.99 4.39 -6.15
C PHE A 34 10.88 3.20 -5.77
N THR A 35 11.66 3.36 -4.72
CA THR A 35 12.67 2.38 -4.28
C THR A 35 12.29 1.63 -3.01
N GLU A 36 11.56 2.29 -2.10
CA GLU A 36 11.20 1.68 -0.82
C GLU A 36 10.10 0.65 -1.03
N ASP A 37 10.36 -0.61 -0.68
CA ASP A 37 9.41 -1.69 -0.84
C ASP A 37 8.21 -1.48 0.12
N ALA A 38 6.99 -1.54 -0.40
CA ALA A 38 5.77 -1.45 0.41
C ALA A 38 5.72 -2.50 1.53
N GLU A 39 6.34 -3.68 1.35
CA GLU A 39 6.44 -4.70 2.40
C GLU A 39 7.43 -4.33 3.52
N THR A 40 8.13 -3.21 3.39
CA THR A 40 9.02 -2.67 4.44
C THR A 40 8.45 -1.44 5.14
N MET A 41 7.22 -1.03 4.80
CA MET A 41 6.54 0.10 5.43
C MET A 41 6.51 -0.02 6.96
N GLY A 42 6.89 1.06 7.66
CA GLY A 42 6.92 1.11 9.13
C GLY A 42 8.13 0.43 9.78
N ASN A 43 8.99 -0.29 9.05
CA ASN A 43 10.05 -1.12 9.66
C ASN A 43 11.18 -0.36 10.37
N THR A 44 11.20 0.97 10.29
CA THR A 44 12.19 1.85 10.94
C THR A 44 11.67 2.52 12.21
N ILE A 45 10.40 2.32 12.54
CA ILE A 45 9.70 2.94 13.67
C ILE A 45 9.03 1.88 14.55
N ASN A 46 8.52 2.31 15.71
CA ASN A 46 7.70 1.45 16.55
C ASN A 46 6.28 1.40 16.00
N GLY A 47 5.60 0.27 16.15
CA GLY A 47 4.23 0.07 15.68
C GLY A 47 3.13 0.89 16.37
N THR A 48 3.47 1.94 17.11
CA THR A 48 2.55 2.96 17.64
C THR A 48 2.85 4.34 17.06
N GLU A 49 3.77 4.43 16.12
CA GLU A 49 4.16 5.65 15.43
C GLU A 49 3.53 5.67 14.03
N ASP A 50 3.53 6.85 13.42
CA ASP A 50 2.86 7.10 12.16
C ASP A 50 3.86 6.99 11.00
N VAL A 51 3.58 6.15 10.01
CA VAL A 51 4.34 6.07 8.76
C VAL A 51 4.32 7.44 8.05
N CYS A 52 5.38 7.77 7.32
CA CYS A 52 5.59 9.05 6.62
C CYS A 52 5.80 10.26 7.55
N ILE A 53 5.17 10.31 8.72
CA ILE A 53 5.36 11.37 9.71
C ILE A 53 6.61 11.10 10.56
N SER A 54 6.74 9.89 11.10
CA SER A 54 7.81 9.55 12.05
C SER A 54 9.10 9.10 11.36
N ASP A 55 8.99 8.37 10.24
CA ASP A 55 10.14 7.84 9.49
C ASP A 55 10.50 8.64 8.23
N LEU A 56 9.64 9.60 7.82
CA LEU A 56 9.79 10.40 6.61
C LEU A 56 9.78 9.58 5.31
N ILE A 57 9.27 8.35 5.34
CA ILE A 57 9.12 7.49 4.17
C ILE A 57 7.66 7.48 3.77
N CYS A 58 7.35 8.12 2.64
CA CYS A 58 5.98 8.31 2.16
C CYS A 58 5.71 7.64 0.80
N ASP A 59 6.78 7.28 0.08
CA ASP A 59 6.76 6.89 -1.32
C ASP A 59 7.22 5.44 -1.46
N TYR A 60 6.31 4.56 -1.84
CA TYR A 60 6.55 3.12 -1.88
C TYR A 60 6.43 2.51 -3.27
N LEU A 61 7.37 1.63 -3.60
CA LEU A 61 7.27 0.67 -4.69
C LEU A 61 6.17 -0.34 -4.34
N PRO A 62 5.09 -0.48 -5.14
CA PRO A 62 4.07 -1.49 -4.89
C PRO A 62 4.68 -2.89 -4.87
N ASN A 63 4.24 -3.69 -3.90
CA ASN A 63 4.59 -5.09 -3.79
C ASN A 63 3.31 -5.93 -3.95
N PRO A 64 3.28 -6.92 -4.84
CA PRO A 64 2.09 -7.76 -5.01
C PRO A 64 1.89 -8.75 -3.85
N GLY A 65 2.87 -8.94 -2.96
CA GLY A 65 2.79 -9.93 -1.88
C GLY A 65 2.47 -11.32 -2.43
N ALA A 66 1.44 -11.96 -1.88
CA ALA A 66 0.90 -13.23 -2.39
C ALA A 66 -0.23 -13.07 -3.43
N ALA A 67 -0.55 -11.85 -3.86
CA ALA A 67 -1.58 -11.61 -4.85
C ALA A 67 -1.16 -12.19 -6.22
N ILE A 68 -2.11 -12.81 -6.92
CA ILE A 68 -1.92 -13.34 -8.27
C ILE A 68 -1.73 -12.23 -9.33
N PRO A 69 -2.42 -11.06 -9.26
CA PRO A 69 -2.24 -9.99 -10.23
C PRO A 69 -0.80 -9.44 -10.22
N GLY A 70 -0.34 -9.01 -11.40
CA GLY A 70 1.00 -8.46 -11.61
C GLY A 70 1.22 -7.08 -10.99
N THR A 71 2.31 -6.44 -11.40
CA THR A 71 2.74 -5.11 -10.97
C THR A 71 1.97 -4.00 -11.71
N LEU A 72 2.09 -2.74 -11.24
CA LEU A 72 1.57 -1.59 -11.99
C LEU A 72 2.17 -1.47 -13.40
N GLY A 73 3.41 -1.96 -13.60
CA GLY A 73 4.06 -1.97 -14.91
C GLY A 73 3.38 -2.89 -15.92
N ASP A 74 2.68 -3.93 -15.46
CA ASP A 74 1.97 -4.86 -16.34
C ASP A 74 0.70 -4.25 -16.96
N LEU A 75 0.27 -3.09 -16.46
CA LEU A 75 -0.82 -2.29 -17.05
C LEU A 75 -0.33 -1.39 -18.21
N ALA A 76 0.98 -1.32 -18.47
CA ALA A 76 1.52 -0.48 -19.53
C ALA A 76 1.08 -1.00 -20.91
N GLY A 77 0.43 -0.14 -21.69
CA GLY A 77 -0.11 -0.47 -23.02
C GLY A 77 -1.55 -0.97 -23.02
N GLU A 78 -2.14 -1.17 -21.83
CA GLU A 78 -3.56 -1.49 -21.70
C GLU A 78 -4.45 -0.27 -21.96
N THR A 79 -5.71 -0.54 -22.29
CA THR A 79 -6.70 0.53 -22.51
C THR A 79 -7.04 1.23 -21.21
N VAL A 80 -6.82 2.55 -21.16
CA VAL A 80 -7.08 3.38 -19.96
C VAL A 80 -8.58 3.57 -19.68
N THR A 81 -9.41 3.49 -20.72
CA THR A 81 -10.86 3.71 -20.61
C THR A 81 -11.51 2.59 -19.82
N GLY A 82 -12.17 2.94 -18.71
CA GLY A 82 -12.88 1.97 -17.90
C GLY A 82 -13.21 2.48 -16.50
N THR A 83 -13.65 1.56 -15.65
CA THR A 83 -13.80 1.81 -14.22
C THR A 83 -12.54 1.39 -13.50
N TRP A 84 -11.97 2.29 -12.72
CA TRP A 84 -10.85 2.01 -11.83
C TRP A 84 -11.39 1.90 -10.39
N GLN A 85 -10.97 0.86 -9.68
CA GLN A 85 -11.37 0.62 -8.30
C GLN A 85 -10.12 0.57 -7.42
N VAL A 86 -10.16 1.30 -6.31
CA VAL A 86 -9.16 1.21 -5.25
C VAL A 86 -9.75 0.38 -4.12
N CYS A 87 -9.04 -0.66 -3.71
CA CYS A 87 -9.39 -1.51 -2.58
C CYS A 87 -8.37 -1.29 -1.46
N MET A 88 -8.86 -1.10 -0.23
CA MET A 88 -8.05 -0.95 0.97
C MET A 88 -8.62 -1.88 2.04
N GLY A 89 -7.75 -2.58 2.77
CA GLY A 89 -8.13 -3.48 3.84
C GLY A 89 -7.32 -3.21 5.11
N ASP A 90 -7.99 -3.33 6.24
CA ASP A 90 -7.38 -3.43 7.57
C ASP A 90 -7.71 -4.82 8.12
N SER A 91 -6.68 -5.62 8.40
CA SER A 91 -6.85 -6.98 8.95
C SER A 91 -6.85 -7.01 10.49
N ALA A 92 -6.72 -5.87 11.17
CA ALA A 92 -6.78 -5.77 12.62
C ALA A 92 -8.23 -5.53 13.09
N GLY A 93 -8.88 -6.57 13.62
CA GLY A 93 -10.32 -6.57 13.93
C GLY A 93 -10.83 -5.58 15.00
N SER A 94 -9.98 -4.73 15.57
CA SER A 94 -10.36 -3.77 16.64
C SER A 94 -9.88 -2.33 16.40
N ILE A 95 -9.15 -2.08 15.32
CA ILE A 95 -8.71 -0.72 14.95
C ILE A 95 -9.61 -0.26 13.80
N ILE A 96 -10.08 0.99 13.88
CA ILE A 96 -10.97 1.55 12.87
C ILE A 96 -10.37 2.87 12.40
N GLY A 97 -9.88 2.88 11.17
CA GLY A 97 -9.52 4.09 10.44
C GLY A 97 -10.69 4.63 9.61
N THR A 98 -10.59 5.89 9.20
CA THR A 98 -11.46 6.46 8.17
C THR A 98 -10.61 6.83 6.97
N LEU A 99 -10.96 6.30 5.80
CA LEU A 99 -10.34 6.74 4.54
C LEU A 99 -10.74 8.20 4.26
N VAL A 100 -9.76 9.10 4.30
CA VAL A 100 -9.97 10.53 4.04
C VAL A 100 -10.00 10.83 2.54
N GLY A 101 -9.25 10.08 1.74
CA GLY A 101 -9.26 10.21 0.28
C GLY A 101 -8.33 9.20 -0.40
N ALA A 102 -8.59 8.94 -1.67
CA ALA A 102 -7.72 8.16 -2.56
C ALA A 102 -7.63 8.87 -3.91
N GLY A 103 -6.42 8.91 -4.49
CA GLY A 103 -6.15 9.52 -5.78
C GLY A 103 -5.56 8.50 -6.74
N LEU A 104 -5.92 8.60 -8.02
CA LEU A 104 -5.33 7.82 -9.10
C LEU A 104 -4.88 8.78 -10.20
N SER A 105 -3.60 8.71 -10.57
CA SER A 105 -3.02 9.46 -11.68
C SER A 105 -2.56 8.48 -12.75
N ILE A 106 -3.09 8.63 -13.96
CA ILE A 106 -2.75 7.79 -15.11
C ILE A 106 -2.10 8.67 -16.18
N VAL A 107 -0.93 8.26 -16.65
CA VAL A 107 -0.23 8.90 -17.77
C VAL A 107 -0.41 8.02 -19.00
N ALA A 108 -1.03 8.58 -20.04
CA ALA A 108 -1.33 7.88 -21.28
C ALA A 108 -0.79 8.64 -22.50
N THR A 109 -0.33 7.90 -23.50
CA THR A 109 -0.02 8.43 -24.83
C THR A 109 -1.16 8.11 -25.80
N PRO A 110 -1.45 8.99 -26.78
CA PRO A 110 -2.43 8.72 -27.83
C PRO A 110 -2.16 7.45 -28.62
#